data_AF-A0A1T1CCK9-F1
#
_entry.id   AF-A0A1T1CCK9-F1
#
_cell.length_a   1.000
_cell.length_b   1.000
_cell.length_c   1.000
_cell.angle_alpha   90.00
_cell.angle_beta   90.00
_cell.angle_gamma   90.00
#
_symmetry.space_group_name_H-M   'P 1'
#
loop_
_entity.id
_entity.type
_entity.pdbx_description
1 polymer ?
#
loop_
_entity_poly.entity_id
_entity_poly.type
_entity_poly.pdbx_seq_one_letter_code
_entity_poly.pdbx_strand_id
1 'polypeptide(L)' 'MNYLSNINWPFIEAYYPNYYSCEAILLSDILMRKLEGEVIDANDEALIEVWDIKKELLELDSIIMEKAMKNYFAIHYSE' A
#
# COMPACT_ATOMS: atom_id res chain seq x y z
N MET A 1 5.42 15.75 12.13
CA MET A 1 5.12 15.77 10.69
C MET A 1 4.31 14.52 10.42
N ASN A 2 2.99 14.66 10.29
CA ASN A 2 2.11 13.53 9.99
C ASN A 2 2.37 13.12 8.54
N TYR A 3 2.70 11.86 8.31
CA TYR A 3 2.65 11.29 6.97
C TYR A 3 1.18 11.28 6.56
N LEU A 4 0.80 12.17 5.64
CA LEU A 4 -0.52 12.13 5.03
C LEU A 4 -0.40 11.18 3.84
N SER A 5 -0.74 9.91 4.04
CA SER A 5 -0.91 8.99 2.91
C SER A 5 -2.05 9.55 2.05
N ASN A 6 -1.73 10.07 0.87
CA ASN A 6 -2.73 10.56 -0.07
C ASN A 6 -3.40 9.41 -0.86
N ILE A 7 -3.27 8.17 -0.38
CA ILE A 7 -3.86 7.01 -1.02
C ILE A 7 -5.36 6.95 -0.69
N ASN A 8 -6.18 6.82 -1.73
CA ASN A 8 -7.62 6.70 -1.57
C ASN A 8 -7.96 5.21 -1.40
N TRP A 9 -7.91 4.72 -0.16
CA TRP A 9 -8.15 3.30 0.16
C TRP A 9 -9.47 2.75 -0.40
N PRO A 10 -10.62 3.44 -0.32
CA PRO A 10 -11.84 2.99 -0.99
C PRO A 10 -11.70 2.78 -2.50
N PHE A 11 -10.93 3.63 -3.18
CA PHE A 11 -10.64 3.45 -4.61
C PHE A 11 -9.72 2.25 -4.86
N ILE A 12 -8.70 2.07 -4.02
CA ILE A 12 -7.81 0.90 -4.10
C ILE A 12 -8.58 -0.39 -3.85
N GLU A 13 -9.42 -0.46 -2.83
CA GLU A 13 -10.22 -1.65 -2.52
C GLU A 13 -11.17 -2.02 -3.67
N ALA A 14 -11.78 -1.01 -4.31
CA ALA A 14 -12.70 -1.21 -5.42
C ALA A 14 -12.01 -1.67 -6.72
N TYR A 15 -10.77 -1.22 -6.98
CA TYR A 15 -10.13 -1.36 -8.29
C TYR A 15 -8.78 -2.05 -8.28
N TYR A 16 -8.14 -2.28 -7.15
CA TYR A 16 -6.88 -3.01 -7.10
C TYR A 16 -7.14 -4.53 -7.21
N PRO A 17 -6.55 -5.22 -8.20
CA PRO A 17 -6.83 -6.63 -8.39
C PRO A 17 -6.31 -7.47 -7.23
N ASN A 18 -7.18 -8.36 -6.72
CA ASN A 18 -6.88 -9.25 -5.59
C ASN A 18 -6.46 -8.50 -4.32
N TYR A 19 -7.10 -7.36 -4.02
CA TYR A 19 -6.80 -6.49 -2.88
C TYR A 19 -6.50 -7.26 -1.57
N TYR A 20 -7.42 -8.14 -1.13
CA TYR A 20 -7.28 -8.89 0.13
C TYR A 20 -6.25 -10.02 0.11
N SER A 21 -5.66 -10.33 -1.05
CA SER A 21 -4.67 -11.40 -1.20
C SER A 21 -3.43 -10.94 -1.97
N CYS A 22 -3.09 -9.65 -1.85
CA CYS A 22 -1.92 -9.08 -2.49
C CYS A 22 -0.85 -8.69 -1.47
N GLU A 23 0.37 -9.21 -1.68
CA GLU A 23 1.54 -8.92 -0.84
C GLU A 23 1.87 -7.43 -0.77
N ALA A 24 1.64 -6.67 -1.85
CA ALA A 24 1.86 -5.22 -1.86
C ALA A 24 0.91 -4.47 -0.93
N ILE A 25 -0.35 -4.90 -0.85
CA ILE A 25 -1.34 -4.31 0.07
C ILE A 25 -0.98 -4.65 1.51
N LEU A 26 -0.62 -5.91 1.77
CA LEU A 26 -0.16 -6.35 3.09
C LEU A 26 1.09 -5.59 3.54
N LEU A 27 2.07 -5.43 2.66
CA LEU A 27 3.29 -4.68 2.97
C LEU A 27 3.02 -3.20 3.24
N SER A 28 2.10 -2.57 2.49
CA SER A 28 1.70 -1.18 2.74
C SER A 28 1.05 -1.02 4.13
N ASP A 29 0.19 -1.97 4.53
CA ASP A 29 -0.38 -2.00 5.88
C ASP A 29 0.70 -2.12 6.97
N ILE A 30 1.64 -3.07 6.81
CA ILE A 30 2.75 -3.28 7.75
C ILE A 30 3.59 -2.00 7.91
N LEU A 31 3.96 -1.37 6.79
CA LEU A 31 4.77 -0.15 6.80
C LEU A 31 4.02 1.04 7.41
N MET A 32 2.71 1.17 7.15
CA MET A 32 1.87 2.20 7.76
C MET A 32 1.80 2.03 9.28
N ARG A 33 1.52 0.81 9.74
CA ARG A 33 1.45 0.49 11.17
C ARG A 33 2.77 0.76 11.86
N LYS A 34 3.90 0.41 11.23
CA LYS A 34 5.24 0.75 11.77
C LYS A 34 5.45 2.27 11.85
N LEU A 35 5.02 3.02 10.84
CA LEU A 35 5.16 4.47 10.78
C LEU A 35 4.31 5.20 11.84
N GLU A 36 3.13 4.66 12.15
CA GLU A 36 2.22 5.16 13.19
C GLU A 36 2.64 4.74 14.60
N GLY A 37 3.64 3.87 14.73
CA GLY A 37 4.15 3.37 16.01
C GLY A 37 3.29 2.24 16.59
N GLU A 38 2.47 1.59 15.77
CA GLU A 38 1.74 0.40 16.17
C GLU A 38 2.66 -0.82 16.33
N VAL A 39 2.21 -1.80 17.12
CA VAL A 39 2.89 -3.09 17.25
C VAL A 39 2.60 -3.94 16.01
N ILE A 40 3.65 -4.43 15.37
CA ILE A 40 3.60 -5.41 14.27
C ILE A 40 4.25 -6.73 14.70
N ASP A 41 4.11 -7.79 13.90
CA ASP A 41 4.71 -9.10 14.21
C ASP A 41 6.24 -9.01 14.22
N ALA A 42 6.89 -9.87 15.03
CA ALA A 42 8.35 -9.89 15.14
C ALA A 42 9.05 -10.22 13.81
N ASN A 43 8.43 -11.06 12.96
CA ASN A 43 9.00 -11.37 11.64
C ASN A 43 8.89 -10.17 10.71
N ASP A 44 7.77 -9.43 10.77
CA ASP A 44 7.58 -8.21 9.99
C ASP A 44 8.57 -7.12 10.44
N GLU A 45 8.80 -6.97 11.75
CA GLU A 45 9.83 -6.06 12.27
C GLU A 45 11.21 -6.40 11.74
N ALA A 46 11.60 -7.67 11.79
CA ALA A 46 12.90 -8.12 11.29
C ALA A 46 13.04 -7.93 9.78
N LEU A 47 11.95 -8.09 9.03
CA LEU A 47 11.93 -7.90 7.57
C LEU A 47 12.25 -6.45 7.17
N ILE A 48 11.73 -5.47 7.93
CA ILE A 48 11.79 -4.04 7.58
C ILE A 48 12.78 -3.25 8.46
N GLU A 49 13.56 -3.90 9.32
CA GLU A 49 14.39 -3.27 10.37
C GLU A 49 15.31 -2.16 9.83
N VAL A 50 15.85 -2.35 8.63
CA VAL A 50 16.84 -1.44 8.00
C VAL A 50 16.22 -0.52 6.94
N TRP A 51 14.90 -0.56 6.76
CA TRP A 51 14.22 0.16 5.68
C TRP A 51 13.96 1.62 6.07
N ASP A 52 14.01 2.51 5.08
CA ASP A 52 13.43 3.85 5.22
C ASP A 52 11.92 3.75 5.01
N ILE A 53 11.20 3.48 6.10
CA ILE A 53 9.75 3.20 6.10
C ILE A 53 8.96 4.25 5.31
N LYS A 54 9.30 5.54 5.43
CA LYS A 54 8.58 6.62 4.75
C LYS A 54 8.81 6.59 3.25
N LYS A 55 10.05 6.35 2.84
CA LYS A 55 10.41 6.26 1.43
C LYS A 55 9.76 5.04 0.78
N GLU A 56 9.90 3.88 1.40
CA GLU A 56 9.36 2.62 0.89
C GLU A 56 7.82 2.65 0.80
N LEU A 57 7.15 3.20 1.82
CA LEU A 57 5.70 3.37 1.78
C LEU A 57 5.24 4.31 0.66
N LEU A 58 5.96 5.40 0.40
CA LEU A 58 5.62 6.35 -0.66
C LEU A 58 5.80 5.75 -2.07
N GLU A 59 6.87 4.97 -2.28
CA GLU A 59 7.08 4.23 -3.52
C GLU A 59 6.00 3.17 -3.72
N LEU A 60 5.67 2.42 -2.66
CA LEU A 60 4.65 1.38 -2.69
C LEU A 60 3.24 1.94 -2.93
N ASP A 61 2.88 3.05 -2.28
CA ASP A 61 1.60 3.75 -2.47
C ASP A 61 1.44 4.17 -3.94
N SER A 62 2.52 4.64 -4.57
CA SER A 62 2.52 5.04 -5.99
C SER A 62 2.25 3.86 -6.92
N ILE A 63 2.90 2.72 -6.68
CA ILE A 63 2.70 1.48 -7.45
C ILE A 63 1.26 0.97 -7.26
N ILE A 64 0.76 1.01 -6.01
CA ILE A 64 -0.58 0.54 -5.68
C ILE A 64 -1.62 1.37 -6.44
N MET A 65 -1.51 2.70 -6.35
CA MET A 65 -2.43 3.62 -7.03
C MET A 65 -2.37 3.46 -8.55
N GLU A 66 -1.18 3.38 -9.15
CA GLU A 66 -1.03 3.21 -10.60
C GLU A 66 -1.75 1.95 -11.10
N LYS A 67 -1.60 0.83 -10.38
CA LYS A 67 -2.23 -0.43 -10.77
C LYS A 67 -3.75 -0.41 -10.59
N ALA A 68 -4.26 0.20 -9.51
CA ALA A 68 -5.69 0.40 -9.33
C ALA A 68 -6.27 1.29 -10.44
N MET A 69 -5.58 2.37 -10.82
CA MET A 69 -5.99 3.22 -11.95
C MET A 69 -6.02 2.45 -13.27
N LYS A 70 -4.98 1.67 -13.59
CA LYS A 70 -4.96 0.85 -14.81
C LYS A 70 -6.15 -0.12 -14.86
N ASN A 71 -6.46 -0.76 -13.74
CA ASN A 71 -7.58 -1.69 -13.69
C ASN A 71 -8.94 -0.97 -13.77
N TYR A 72 -9.09 0.19 -13.12
CA TYR A 72 -10.24 1.07 -13.29
C TYR A 72 -10.49 1.41 -14.77
N PHE A 73 -9.44 1.84 -15.48
CA PHE A 73 -9.56 2.16 -16.90
C PHE A 73 -9.90 0.93 -17.76
N ALA A 74 -9.32 -0.23 -17.45
CA ALA A 74 -9.61 -1.47 -18.15
C ALA A 74 -11.06 -1.95 -17.96
N ILE A 75 -11.69 -1.66 -16.81
CA ILE A 75 -13.08 -2.03 -16.51
C ILE A 75 -14.08 -1.08 -17.16
N HIS A 76 -13.80 0.24 -17.11
CA HIS A 76 -14.77 1.27 -17.48
C HIS A 76 -14.60 1.83 -18.89
N TYR A 77 -13.43 1.65 -19.50
CA TYR A 77 -13.06 2.21 -20.80
C TYR A 77 -12.45 1.18 -21.75
N SER A 78 -12.72 -0.11 -21.53
CA SER A 78 -12.46 -1.13 -22.54
C SER A 78 -13.38 -0.89 -23.74
N GLU A 79 -12.81 -0.60 -24.91
CA GLU A 79 -13.51 -0.61 -26.21
C GLU A 79 -14.08 -2.00 -26.53
#